data_AF-A0A5C6M496-F1
#
_entry.id   AF-A0A5C6M496-F1
#
_cell.length_a   1.000
_cell.length_b   1.000
_cell.length_c   1.000
_cell.angle_alpha   90.00
_cell.angle_beta   90.00
_cell.angle_gamma   90.00
#
_symmetry.space_group_name_H-M   'P 1'
#
loop_
_entity.id
_entity.type
_entity.pdbx_description
1 polymer ?
#
loop_
_entity_poly.entity_id
_entity_poly.type
_entity_poly.pdbx_seq_one_letter_code
_entity_poly.pdbx_strand_id
1 'polypeptide(L)'
;MTSAAVTQRVDNVAPAAQIAPRLGSTPTNTLLTADVIEPGLDDVPLLTYLWEVNTGLGGYTTLGTTKNLTFNSTLLGTPLIRLTVSDDDGGLDQYEVVGVFGTDSAETISVTSTGFSRTGAGAGGIGLVPGEGLWSTQILVLGFGGADLLDASALTSGYTAILDGGQQQDYLLGGAGADLFYPNDGNDTVDGGEGSDSYFLKPNSVLTVIDTSGDNVLDFSLAEFGNSSGISFDLTKIRSSGAPSPTLDAQTVSTAGGVSHVVAAYGTFSAVTGSAYSDSLTAASGSVVDGGGGKDRLYVGTGTTNATVSGGADDDILYTTVTGITNLTFSGDDGFDILRNTRLAIPEPVFCRMSAPLSPVNRKVVMLLAEFCSTSSSTPPLNVSVVT
;
A
#
# COMPACT_ATOMS: atom_id res chain seq x y z
N MET A 1 -57.12 5.66 -0.35
CA MET A 1 -55.70 5.51 0.01
C MET A 1 -54.89 6.03 -1.16
N THR A 2 -54.24 7.18 -1.01
CA THR A 2 -53.26 7.68 -1.98
C THR A 2 -51.94 7.00 -1.68
N SER A 3 -51.54 6.05 -2.53
CA SER A 3 -50.19 5.48 -2.47
C SER A 3 -49.20 6.57 -2.85
N ALA A 4 -48.35 6.98 -1.91
CA ALA A 4 -47.17 7.75 -2.23
C ALA A 4 -46.16 6.78 -2.85
N ALA A 5 -45.80 7.01 -4.11
CA ALA A 5 -44.67 6.33 -4.72
C ALA A 5 -43.40 6.88 -4.04
N VAL A 6 -42.72 6.02 -3.28
CA VAL A 6 -41.36 6.31 -2.81
C VAL A 6 -40.45 6.01 -3.99
N THR A 7 -39.85 7.05 -4.57
CA THR A 7 -38.76 6.88 -5.53
C THR A 7 -37.47 6.72 -4.73
N GLN A 8 -37.04 5.48 -4.53
CA GLN A 8 -35.69 5.20 -4.05
C GLN A 8 -34.75 5.37 -5.25
N ARG A 9 -33.87 6.37 -5.19
CA ARG A 9 -32.77 6.52 -6.13
C ARG A 9 -31.59 5.77 -5.50
N VAL A 10 -31.19 4.66 -6.12
CA VAL A 10 -29.91 4.04 -5.82
C VAL A 10 -28.90 4.83 -6.65
N ASP A 11 -28.08 5.62 -5.98
CA ASP A 11 -26.98 6.32 -6.64
C ASP A 11 -25.88 5.28 -6.83
N ASN A 12 -25.69 4.82 -8.07
CA ASN A 12 -24.54 4.02 -8.45
C ASN A 12 -23.27 4.85 -8.20
N VAL A 13 -22.31 4.28 -7.47
CA VAL A 13 -21.00 4.85 -7.26
C VAL A 13 -20.00 4.06 -8.12
N ALA A 14 -19.43 4.73 -9.12
CA ALA A 14 -18.47 4.09 -10.01
C ALA A 14 -17.25 3.52 -9.25
N PRO A 15 -16.66 2.42 -9.74
CA PRO A 15 -15.42 1.88 -9.19
C PRO A 15 -14.29 2.91 -9.34
N ALA A 16 -13.28 2.85 -8.48
CA ALA A 16 -12.03 3.59 -8.68
C ALA A 16 -10.97 2.59 -9.18
N ALA A 17 -10.42 2.83 -10.37
CA ALA A 17 -9.46 1.96 -11.01
C ALA A 17 -8.07 2.59 -11.06
N GLN A 18 -7.05 1.76 -10.87
CA GLN A 18 -5.66 2.13 -11.02
C GLN A 18 -4.88 1.02 -11.73
N ILE A 19 -3.90 1.41 -12.54
CA ILE A 19 -2.96 0.46 -13.16
C ILE A 19 -1.81 0.23 -12.18
N ALA A 20 -1.60 -1.02 -11.79
CA ALA A 20 -0.47 -1.42 -10.96
C ALA A 20 0.41 -2.46 -11.67
N PRO A 21 1.74 -2.40 -11.50
CA PRO A 21 2.64 -3.42 -12.00
C PRO A 21 2.49 -4.74 -11.23
N ARG A 22 2.97 -5.82 -11.82
CA ARG A 22 3.00 -7.14 -11.17
C ARG A 22 4.40 -7.73 -11.16
N LEU A 23 4.67 -8.44 -10.06
CA LEU A 23 5.89 -9.22 -9.85
C LEU A 23 6.21 -10.16 -11.01
N GLY A 24 7.49 -10.27 -11.34
CA GLY A 24 7.99 -11.15 -12.40
C GLY A 24 7.79 -10.62 -13.81
N SER A 25 7.52 -9.33 -13.97
CA SER A 25 7.49 -8.66 -15.27
C SER A 25 8.84 -8.73 -15.97
N THR A 26 8.83 -8.98 -17.28
CA THR A 26 10.01 -8.85 -18.15
C THR A 26 9.64 -8.03 -19.39
N PRO A 27 10.61 -7.57 -20.19
CA PRO A 27 10.31 -6.81 -21.41
C PRO A 27 9.41 -7.59 -22.40
N THR A 28 9.62 -8.91 -22.51
CA THR A 28 8.84 -9.75 -23.44
C THR A 28 7.55 -10.30 -22.84
N ASN A 29 7.39 -10.20 -21.53
CA ASN A 29 6.24 -10.66 -20.76
C ASN A 29 5.93 -9.64 -19.66
N THR A 30 5.53 -8.44 -20.07
CA THR A 30 5.21 -7.32 -19.18
C THR A 30 3.84 -7.57 -18.54
N LEU A 31 3.77 -7.48 -17.21
CA LEU A 31 2.59 -7.88 -16.42
C LEU A 31 2.03 -6.69 -15.66
N LEU A 32 0.77 -6.36 -15.91
CA LEU A 32 0.01 -5.33 -15.17
C LEU A 32 -1.27 -5.94 -14.58
N THR A 33 -1.83 -5.29 -13.56
CA THR A 33 -3.16 -5.58 -13.02
C THR A 33 -3.97 -4.30 -12.88
N ALA A 34 -5.28 -4.45 -12.95
CA ALA A 34 -6.22 -3.45 -12.48
C ALA A 34 -6.30 -3.59 -10.96
N ASP A 35 -5.86 -2.57 -10.24
CA ASP A 35 -6.21 -2.39 -8.85
C ASP A 35 -7.52 -1.59 -8.78
N VAL A 36 -8.51 -2.10 -8.03
CA VAL A 36 -9.87 -1.56 -8.07
C VAL A 36 -10.44 -1.51 -6.68
N ILE A 37 -10.87 -0.31 -6.28
CA ILE A 37 -11.68 -0.10 -5.09
C ILE A 37 -13.13 0.07 -5.55
N GLU A 38 -14.01 -0.81 -5.07
CA GLU A 38 -15.44 -0.75 -5.36
C GLU A 38 -16.16 -0.32 -4.07
N PRO A 39 -16.81 0.86 -4.05
CA PRO A 39 -17.45 1.42 -2.86
C PRO A 39 -18.92 1.00 -2.66
N GLY A 40 -19.49 0.20 -3.56
CA GLY A 40 -20.86 -0.33 -3.51
C GLY A 40 -21.01 -1.45 -2.47
N LEU A 41 -21.90 -1.24 -1.49
CA LEU A 41 -21.96 -2.08 -0.29
C LEU A 41 -22.87 -3.33 -0.37
N ASP A 42 -23.56 -3.59 -1.48
CA ASP A 42 -24.70 -4.53 -1.44
C ASP A 42 -24.66 -5.73 -2.41
N ASP A 43 -23.72 -5.81 -3.36
CA ASP A 43 -23.59 -6.96 -4.28
C ASP A 43 -22.13 -7.36 -4.52
N VAL A 44 -21.85 -8.62 -4.90
CA VAL A 44 -20.52 -9.03 -5.36
C VAL A 44 -20.29 -8.36 -6.72
N PRO A 45 -19.43 -7.33 -6.83
CA PRO A 45 -19.39 -6.49 -8.03
C PRO A 45 -18.91 -7.31 -9.22
N LEU A 46 -19.71 -7.33 -10.30
CA LEU A 46 -19.30 -7.97 -11.54
C LEU A 46 -18.55 -6.95 -12.39
N LEU A 47 -17.26 -6.81 -12.10
CA LEU A 47 -16.38 -5.89 -12.82
C LEU A 47 -15.98 -6.43 -14.20
N THR A 48 -16.06 -5.55 -15.19
CA THR A 48 -15.55 -5.76 -16.54
C THR A 48 -14.32 -4.88 -16.79
N TYR A 49 -13.36 -5.41 -17.53
CA TYR A 49 -12.06 -4.77 -17.75
C TYR A 49 -11.82 -4.62 -19.25
N LEU A 50 -11.31 -3.46 -19.66
CA LEU A 50 -10.84 -3.21 -21.01
C LEU A 50 -9.50 -2.49 -20.94
N TRP A 51 -8.47 -3.14 -21.47
CA TRP A 51 -7.14 -2.58 -21.63
C TRP A 51 -6.93 -2.15 -23.06
N GLU A 52 -6.46 -0.93 -23.26
CA GLU A 52 -6.20 -0.36 -24.58
C GLU A 52 -4.84 0.33 -24.61
N VAL A 53 -4.24 0.38 -25.79
CA VAL A 53 -2.97 1.06 -26.03
C VAL A 53 -3.06 1.98 -27.22
N ASN A 54 -2.48 3.17 -27.07
CA ASN A 54 -2.26 4.13 -28.14
C ASN A 54 -0.77 4.42 -28.27
N THR A 55 -0.21 4.11 -29.45
CA THR A 55 1.21 4.32 -29.78
C THR A 55 1.45 5.58 -30.61
N GLY A 56 0.45 6.47 -30.71
CA GLY A 56 0.52 7.73 -31.47
C GLY A 56 0.09 7.61 -32.94
N LEU A 57 -0.13 6.40 -33.46
CA LEU A 57 -0.56 6.17 -34.85
C LEU A 57 -1.84 5.30 -34.88
N GLY A 58 -3.01 5.93 -34.86
CA GLY A 58 -4.28 5.25 -35.16
C GLY A 58 -5.29 5.12 -34.01
N GLY A 59 -5.07 5.80 -32.88
CA GLY A 59 -5.97 5.74 -31.72
C GLY A 59 -5.72 4.51 -30.85
N TYR A 60 -6.71 4.17 -30.02
CA TYR A 60 -6.61 3.03 -29.10
C TYR A 60 -6.83 1.70 -29.83
N THR A 61 -6.03 0.71 -29.44
CA THR A 61 -6.17 -0.69 -29.83
C THR A 61 -6.26 -1.56 -28.58
N THR A 62 -7.12 -2.57 -28.60
CA THR A 62 -7.32 -3.44 -27.44
C THR A 62 -6.08 -4.31 -27.16
N LEU A 63 -5.62 -4.30 -25.91
CA LEU A 63 -4.58 -5.19 -25.38
C LEU A 63 -5.16 -6.40 -24.66
N GLY A 64 -6.30 -6.27 -23.97
CA GLY A 64 -6.89 -7.36 -23.19
C GLY A 64 -8.19 -6.97 -22.50
N THR A 65 -8.90 -7.96 -21.93
CA THR A 65 -10.21 -7.77 -21.30
C THR A 65 -10.35 -8.48 -19.94
N THR A 66 -9.23 -8.77 -19.30
CA THR A 66 -9.16 -9.45 -17.99
C THR A 66 -8.57 -8.49 -16.95
N LYS A 67 -8.79 -8.77 -15.65
CA LYS A 67 -8.19 -7.98 -14.56
C LYS A 67 -6.67 -7.85 -14.71
N ASN A 68 -6.01 -8.95 -15.07
CA ASN A 68 -4.59 -9.00 -15.35
C ASN A 68 -4.33 -8.80 -16.84
N LEU A 69 -3.30 -8.04 -17.18
CA LEU A 69 -2.83 -7.81 -18.53
C LEU A 69 -1.42 -8.39 -18.70
N THR A 70 -1.17 -8.99 -19.86
CA THR A 70 0.14 -9.48 -20.28
C THR A 70 0.40 -9.08 -21.73
N PHE A 71 1.54 -8.44 -22.00
CA PHE A 71 1.94 -8.01 -23.34
C PHE A 71 3.46 -7.96 -23.49
N ASN A 72 3.94 -7.80 -24.72
CA ASN A 72 5.36 -7.60 -25.00
C ASN A 72 5.63 -6.10 -25.19
N SER A 73 6.25 -5.47 -24.18
CA SER A 73 6.55 -4.03 -24.20
C SER A 73 7.66 -3.66 -25.19
N THR A 74 8.52 -4.59 -25.60
CA THR A 74 9.58 -4.34 -26.61
C THR A 74 9.03 -3.99 -28.00
N LEU A 75 7.75 -4.28 -28.25
CA LEU A 75 7.05 -3.93 -29.48
C LEU A 75 6.42 -2.53 -29.42
N LEU A 76 6.50 -1.88 -28.27
CA LEU A 76 5.92 -0.57 -27.99
C LEU A 76 7.06 0.44 -27.77
N GLY A 77 6.83 1.69 -28.16
CA GLY A 77 7.70 2.80 -27.79
C GLY A 77 7.37 3.27 -26.37
N THR A 78 6.98 4.53 -26.23
CA THR A 78 6.39 5.08 -25.02
C THR A 78 4.88 5.23 -25.23
N PRO A 79 4.06 4.17 -25.05
CA PRO A 79 2.63 4.24 -25.34
C PRO A 79 1.83 4.95 -24.26
N LEU A 80 0.61 5.37 -24.60
CA LEU A 80 -0.45 5.65 -23.64
C LEU A 80 -1.26 4.37 -23.43
N ILE A 81 -1.29 3.85 -22.21
CA ILE A 81 -2.08 2.68 -21.83
C ILE A 81 -3.30 3.15 -21.05
N ARG A 82 -4.48 2.72 -21.46
CA ARG A 82 -5.75 3.00 -20.79
C ARG A 82 -6.33 1.72 -20.22
N LEU A 83 -6.74 1.78 -18.96
CA LEU A 83 -7.61 0.82 -18.32
C LEU A 83 -9.00 1.45 -18.18
N THR A 84 -10.02 0.75 -18.66
CA THR A 84 -11.42 1.06 -18.35
C THR A 84 -11.98 -0.07 -17.49
N VAL A 85 -12.52 0.26 -16.32
CA VAL A 85 -13.25 -0.67 -15.46
C VAL A 85 -14.70 -0.24 -15.40
N SER A 86 -15.62 -1.17 -15.62
CA SER A 86 -17.05 -0.91 -15.47
C SER A 86 -17.67 -1.95 -14.53
N ASP A 87 -18.56 -1.51 -13.67
CA ASP A 87 -19.40 -2.38 -12.84
C ASP A 87 -20.65 -2.84 -13.62
N ASP A 88 -21.50 -3.63 -12.96
CA ASP A 88 -22.72 -4.18 -13.52
C ASP A 88 -23.94 -3.25 -13.45
N ASP A 89 -23.88 -2.18 -12.67
CA ASP A 89 -24.91 -1.16 -12.56
C ASP A 89 -24.62 0.11 -13.39
N GLY A 90 -23.55 0.09 -14.20
CA GLY A 90 -23.25 1.04 -15.28
C GLY A 90 -22.27 2.17 -14.94
N GLY A 91 -21.65 2.13 -13.76
CA GLY A 91 -20.56 2.96 -13.31
C GLY A 91 -19.26 2.52 -13.96
N LEU A 92 -18.40 3.50 -14.19
CA LEU A 92 -17.19 3.31 -14.97
C LEU A 92 -16.13 4.30 -14.54
N ASP A 93 -14.90 3.82 -14.51
CA ASP A 93 -13.72 4.65 -14.35
C ASP A 93 -12.64 4.33 -15.39
N GLN A 94 -11.83 5.34 -15.69
CA GLN A 94 -10.75 5.27 -16.67
C GLN A 94 -9.45 5.78 -16.07
N TYR A 95 -8.41 4.96 -16.19
CA TYR A 95 -7.07 5.28 -15.73
C TYR A 95 -6.09 5.21 -16.90
N GLU A 96 -5.21 6.22 -17.05
CA GLU A 96 -4.33 6.35 -18.21
C GLU A 96 -2.89 6.64 -17.82
N VAL A 97 -1.97 5.75 -18.20
CA VAL A 97 -0.53 5.93 -17.92
C VAL A 97 0.27 6.08 -19.19
N VAL A 98 1.28 6.95 -19.15
CA VAL A 98 2.37 6.89 -20.14
C VAL A 98 3.34 5.81 -19.71
N GLY A 99 3.51 4.77 -20.53
CA GLY A 99 4.43 3.67 -20.28
C GLY A 99 5.86 3.99 -20.69
N VAL A 100 6.80 3.79 -19.79
CA VAL A 100 8.25 3.93 -20.01
C VAL A 100 8.92 2.61 -19.59
N PHE A 101 9.45 1.88 -20.56
CA PHE A 101 9.88 0.50 -20.36
C PHE A 101 11.39 0.35 -20.49
N GLY A 102 12.01 -0.26 -19.49
CA GLY A 102 13.41 -0.63 -19.41
C GLY A 102 13.77 -1.87 -20.23
N THR A 103 14.88 -2.51 -19.87
CA THR A 103 15.41 -3.75 -20.42
C THR A 103 15.83 -4.71 -19.31
N ASP A 104 16.41 -5.87 -19.65
CA ASP A 104 17.01 -6.77 -18.65
C ASP A 104 18.50 -6.40 -18.34
N SER A 105 18.91 -5.17 -18.63
CA SER A 105 20.27 -4.66 -18.41
C SER A 105 20.24 -3.47 -17.45
N ALA A 106 21.38 -3.19 -16.81
CA ALA A 106 21.50 -2.01 -15.96
C ALA A 106 21.45 -0.70 -16.77
N GLU A 107 20.53 0.18 -16.39
CA GLU A 107 20.31 1.46 -17.05
C GLU A 107 19.81 2.57 -16.12
N THR A 108 19.75 3.78 -16.67
CA THR A 108 19.12 4.94 -16.04
C THR A 108 17.96 5.36 -16.92
N ILE A 109 16.77 5.46 -16.34
CA ILE A 109 15.57 6.00 -16.95
C ILE A 109 15.24 7.30 -16.22
N SER A 110 15.40 8.43 -16.90
CA SER A 110 15.04 9.74 -16.37
C SER A 110 13.72 10.22 -16.97
N VAL A 111 12.85 10.73 -16.11
CA VAL A 111 11.50 11.17 -16.42
C VAL A 111 11.36 12.64 -16.03
N THR A 112 10.84 13.45 -16.95
CA THR A 112 10.54 14.86 -16.72
C THR A 112 9.16 15.19 -17.29
N SER A 113 8.59 16.34 -16.90
CA SER A 113 7.33 16.84 -17.46
C SER A 113 7.36 17.12 -18.97
N THR A 114 8.54 17.05 -19.59
CA THR A 114 8.76 17.39 -21.01
C THR A 114 9.39 16.28 -21.83
N GLY A 115 9.71 15.12 -21.22
CA GLY A 115 10.64 14.18 -21.83
C GLY A 115 10.98 12.97 -20.98
N PHE A 116 11.42 11.92 -21.68
CA PHE A 116 12.04 10.74 -21.10
C PHE A 116 13.41 10.52 -21.74
N SER A 117 14.35 9.96 -20.99
CA SER A 117 15.63 9.47 -21.54
C SER A 117 16.03 8.17 -20.88
N ARG A 118 16.59 7.24 -21.66
CA ARG A 118 17.25 6.04 -21.16
C ARG A 118 18.71 6.03 -21.57
N THR A 119 19.60 5.81 -20.62
CA THR A 119 21.04 5.68 -20.85
C THR A 119 21.57 4.44 -20.13
N GLY A 120 22.50 3.69 -20.74
CA GLY A 120 23.03 2.47 -20.12
C GLY A 120 23.26 1.34 -21.12
N ALA A 121 23.56 0.15 -20.60
CA ALA A 121 23.62 -1.07 -21.42
C ALA A 121 22.19 -1.42 -21.86
N GLY A 122 21.96 -1.81 -23.11
CA GLY A 122 20.60 -2.11 -23.60
C GLY A 122 19.75 -0.88 -23.97
N ALA A 123 20.23 0.34 -23.72
CA ALA A 123 19.50 1.57 -24.03
C ALA A 123 19.32 1.80 -25.55
N GLY A 124 18.19 1.35 -26.09
CA GLY A 124 17.58 1.96 -27.28
C GLY A 124 16.93 3.27 -26.85
N GLY A 125 17.25 4.40 -27.50
CA GLY A 125 16.77 5.72 -27.06
C GLY A 125 15.24 5.76 -26.97
N ILE A 126 14.72 5.76 -25.74
CA ILE A 126 13.37 6.25 -25.47
C ILE A 126 13.46 7.77 -25.62
N GLY A 127 12.56 8.35 -26.40
CA GLY A 127 12.53 9.79 -26.62
C GLY A 127 11.12 10.18 -26.97
N LEU A 128 10.62 11.24 -26.34
CA LEU A 128 9.39 11.88 -26.79
C LEU A 128 9.60 12.44 -28.19
N VAL A 129 8.52 12.47 -28.96
CA VAL A 129 8.41 13.42 -30.07
C VAL A 129 8.43 14.82 -29.44
N PRO A 130 9.41 15.69 -29.76
CA PRO A 130 9.48 17.01 -29.16
C PRO A 130 8.22 17.85 -29.45
N GLY A 131 7.60 18.42 -28.40
CA GLY A 131 6.54 19.44 -28.54
C GLY A 131 5.14 19.06 -28.05
N GLU A 132 4.90 17.81 -27.62
CA GLU A 132 3.54 17.31 -27.32
C GLU A 132 3.20 17.20 -25.81
N GLY A 133 4.13 17.55 -24.91
CA GLY A 133 3.96 17.28 -23.47
C GLY A 133 3.81 15.78 -23.16
N LEU A 134 3.58 15.43 -21.89
CA LEU A 134 3.19 14.06 -21.55
C LEU A 134 1.69 13.88 -21.79
N TRP A 135 1.30 12.76 -22.40
CA TRP A 135 -0.10 12.48 -22.73
C TRP A 135 -0.99 12.21 -21.50
N SER A 136 -0.38 11.94 -20.35
CA SER A 136 -1.01 11.82 -19.04
C SER A 136 -0.10 12.39 -17.97
N THR A 137 -0.69 12.74 -16.82
CA THR A 137 0.04 13.08 -15.60
C THR A 137 0.49 11.86 -14.82
N GLN A 138 -0.02 10.66 -15.16
CA GLN A 138 0.38 9.39 -14.56
C GLN A 138 1.42 8.72 -15.46
N ILE A 139 2.53 8.31 -14.88
CA ILE A 139 3.68 7.76 -15.60
C ILE A 139 4.06 6.43 -14.99
N LEU A 140 4.04 5.38 -15.79
CA LEU A 140 4.45 4.04 -15.39
C LEU A 140 5.86 3.77 -15.90
N VAL A 141 6.81 3.56 -15.00
CA VAL A 141 8.20 3.21 -15.31
C VAL A 141 8.48 1.81 -14.81
N LEU A 142 8.91 0.92 -15.71
CA LEU A 142 9.32 -0.44 -15.37
C LEU A 142 10.81 -0.63 -15.69
N GLY A 143 11.65 -0.87 -14.68
CA GLY A 143 13.07 -1.22 -14.84
C GLY A 143 13.27 -2.62 -15.41
N PHE A 144 12.46 -3.57 -14.92
CA PHE A 144 12.51 -5.01 -15.20
C PHE A 144 13.67 -5.73 -14.52
N GLY A 145 14.84 -5.80 -15.14
CA GLY A 145 15.96 -6.53 -14.57
C GLY A 145 17.26 -5.81 -14.87
N GLY A 146 18.19 -5.86 -13.94
CA GLY A 146 19.38 -5.02 -14.03
C GLY A 146 19.45 -4.18 -12.77
N ALA A 147 20.58 -3.52 -12.55
CA ALA A 147 20.67 -2.58 -11.43
C ALA A 147 20.35 -1.18 -11.99
N ASP A 148 19.10 -0.76 -11.81
CA ASP A 148 18.54 0.38 -12.51
C ASP A 148 18.47 1.64 -11.65
N LEU A 149 18.52 2.80 -12.31
CA LEU A 149 18.16 4.09 -11.73
C LEU A 149 16.91 4.61 -12.42
N LEU A 150 15.79 4.60 -11.71
CA LEU A 150 14.53 5.18 -12.16
C LEU A 150 14.39 6.56 -11.50
N ASP A 151 14.62 7.61 -12.28
CA ASP A 151 14.69 8.99 -11.79
C ASP A 151 13.50 9.82 -12.30
N ALA A 152 12.51 9.99 -11.45
CA ALA A 152 11.35 10.85 -11.65
C ALA A 152 11.43 12.16 -10.86
N SER A 153 12.58 12.47 -10.25
CA SER A 153 12.77 13.64 -9.36
C SER A 153 12.54 15.00 -10.01
N ALA A 154 12.53 15.05 -11.34
CA ALA A 154 12.22 16.26 -12.09
C ALA A 154 10.71 16.47 -12.33
N LEU A 155 9.85 15.56 -11.88
CA LEU A 155 8.40 15.71 -11.95
C LEU A 155 7.89 16.64 -10.86
N THR A 156 7.01 17.55 -11.26
CA THR A 156 6.32 18.47 -10.34
C THR A 156 5.07 17.83 -9.76
N SER A 157 4.50 18.40 -8.70
CA SER A 157 3.35 17.87 -7.94
C SER A 157 2.04 17.62 -8.72
N GLY A 158 1.98 18.00 -10.00
CA GLY A 158 0.87 17.68 -10.89
C GLY A 158 0.97 16.30 -11.56
N TYR A 159 2.05 15.57 -11.33
CA TYR A 159 2.31 14.24 -11.88
C TYR A 159 2.31 13.18 -10.79
N THR A 160 2.04 11.93 -11.14
CA THR A 160 2.21 10.74 -10.30
C THR A 160 3.12 9.77 -11.04
N ALA A 161 4.22 9.39 -10.43
CA ALA A 161 5.11 8.33 -10.89
C ALA A 161 4.69 6.99 -10.27
N ILE A 162 4.67 5.95 -11.10
CA ILE A 162 4.52 4.56 -10.68
C ILE A 162 5.82 3.87 -11.09
N LEU A 163 6.70 3.64 -10.11
CA LEU A 163 8.06 3.16 -10.35
C LEU A 163 8.20 1.71 -9.89
N ASP A 164 8.46 0.81 -10.82
CA ASP A 164 8.79 -0.59 -10.56
C ASP A 164 10.28 -0.83 -10.86
N GLY A 165 11.07 -1.11 -9.83
CA GLY A 165 12.51 -1.40 -9.97
C GLY A 165 12.73 -2.72 -10.70
N GLY A 166 12.09 -3.78 -10.19
CA GLY A 166 12.09 -5.09 -10.81
C GLY A 166 13.01 -6.05 -10.07
N GLN A 167 14.05 -6.53 -10.75
CA GLN A 167 15.03 -7.46 -10.19
C GLN A 167 16.42 -6.84 -10.10
N GLN A 168 17.14 -7.21 -9.03
CA GLN A 168 18.47 -6.73 -8.65
C GLN A 168 18.38 -5.40 -7.90
N GLN A 169 19.50 -4.69 -7.71
CA GLN A 169 19.55 -3.52 -6.85
C GLN A 169 19.19 -2.27 -7.65
N ASP A 170 18.05 -1.68 -7.31
CA ASP A 170 17.52 -0.51 -7.99
C ASP A 170 17.52 0.74 -7.10
N TYR A 171 17.60 1.89 -7.75
CA TYR A 171 17.43 3.21 -7.15
C TYR A 171 16.20 3.87 -7.76
N LEU A 172 15.19 4.13 -6.94
CA LEU A 172 13.92 4.73 -7.36
C LEU A 172 13.81 6.12 -6.72
N LEU A 173 13.73 7.16 -7.53
CA LEU A 173 13.60 8.54 -7.08
C LEU A 173 12.26 9.11 -7.57
N GLY A 174 11.34 9.40 -6.64
CA GLY A 174 10.08 10.06 -6.91
C GLY A 174 10.21 11.56 -7.16
N GLY A 175 9.11 12.14 -7.64
CA GLY A 175 8.96 13.56 -7.92
C GLY A 175 8.37 14.32 -6.74
N ALA A 176 7.58 15.36 -7.04
CA ALA A 176 6.88 16.14 -6.04
C ALA A 176 5.39 15.78 -5.88
N GLY A 177 4.95 14.71 -6.54
CA GLY A 177 3.57 14.25 -6.57
C GLY A 177 3.29 13.16 -5.54
N ALA A 178 2.07 12.61 -5.54
CA ALA A 178 1.81 11.39 -4.80
C ALA A 178 2.22 10.20 -5.67
N ASP A 179 3.34 9.59 -5.35
CA ASP A 179 4.01 8.56 -6.14
C ASP A 179 3.82 7.16 -5.54
N LEU A 180 3.91 6.15 -6.41
CA LEU A 180 3.79 4.74 -6.04
C LEU A 180 5.08 4.00 -6.38
N PHE A 181 5.61 3.27 -5.39
CA PHE A 181 6.87 2.56 -5.53
C PHE A 181 6.68 1.06 -5.35
N TYR A 182 7.24 0.30 -6.30
CA TYR A 182 7.30 -1.15 -6.30
C TYR A 182 8.77 -1.57 -6.43
N PRO A 183 9.55 -1.54 -5.34
CA PRO A 183 10.98 -1.83 -5.41
C PRO A 183 11.27 -3.29 -5.79
N ASN A 184 10.35 -4.20 -5.43
CA ASN A 184 10.39 -5.62 -5.78
C ASN A 184 11.64 -6.36 -5.27
N ASP A 185 12.39 -7.05 -6.14
CA ASP A 185 13.39 -8.04 -5.77
C ASP A 185 14.80 -7.47 -5.77
N GLY A 186 15.35 -7.12 -4.61
CA GLY A 186 16.64 -6.44 -4.58
C GLY A 186 17.06 -5.86 -3.24
N ASN A 187 18.22 -5.21 -3.26
CA ASN A 187 18.65 -4.30 -2.21
C ASN A 187 18.36 -2.88 -2.65
N ASP A 188 17.09 -2.52 -2.69
CA ASP A 188 16.64 -1.31 -3.37
C ASP A 188 16.71 -0.10 -2.45
N THR A 189 16.91 1.06 -3.05
CA THR A 189 16.87 2.35 -2.37
C THR A 189 15.80 3.21 -3.01
N VAL A 190 14.86 3.66 -2.20
CA VAL A 190 13.75 4.51 -2.62
C VAL A 190 13.84 5.85 -1.92
N ASP A 191 13.76 6.93 -2.69
CA ASP A 191 13.56 8.29 -2.22
C ASP A 191 12.22 8.78 -2.74
N GLY A 192 11.26 9.07 -1.86
CA GLY A 192 9.91 9.52 -2.22
C GLY A 192 9.88 10.86 -2.93
N GLY A 193 10.80 11.75 -2.54
CA GLY A 193 10.73 13.15 -2.95
C GLY A 193 9.73 13.95 -2.11
N GLU A 194 8.96 14.81 -2.77
CA GLU A 194 7.88 15.55 -2.10
C GLU A 194 6.53 14.88 -2.39
N GLY A 195 5.58 14.96 -1.46
CA GLY A 195 4.24 14.44 -1.68
C GLY A 195 3.87 13.37 -0.68
N SER A 196 2.71 12.75 -0.86
CA SER A 196 2.22 11.65 -0.03
C SER A 196 2.38 10.36 -0.83
N ASP A 197 3.40 9.60 -0.51
CA ASP A 197 3.84 8.46 -1.31
C ASP A 197 3.42 7.13 -0.71
N SER A 198 3.29 6.11 -1.57
CA SER A 198 2.97 4.74 -1.15
C SER A 198 4.05 3.77 -1.63
N TYR A 199 4.54 2.96 -0.69
CA TYR A 199 5.64 2.04 -0.91
C TYR A 199 5.14 0.60 -0.77
N PHE A 200 5.00 -0.13 -1.88
CA PHE A 200 4.57 -1.52 -1.90
C PHE A 200 5.76 -2.45 -1.75
N LEU A 201 5.98 -2.90 -0.52
CA LEU A 201 7.19 -3.56 -0.08
C LEU A 201 7.09 -5.07 -0.18
N LYS A 202 8.11 -5.65 -0.80
CA LYS A 202 8.40 -7.09 -0.75
C LYS A 202 9.79 -7.28 -0.17
N PRO A 203 9.98 -7.21 1.16
CA PRO A 203 11.29 -7.38 1.76
C PRO A 203 11.85 -8.77 1.44
N ASN A 204 12.91 -8.85 0.64
CA ASN A 204 13.63 -10.10 0.34
C ASN A 204 15.14 -10.01 0.69
N SER A 205 15.60 -8.79 1.02
CA SER A 205 16.93 -8.50 1.55
C SER A 205 16.89 -7.19 2.36
N VAL A 206 17.74 -6.19 2.06
CA VAL A 206 17.71 -4.86 2.69
C VAL A 206 17.04 -3.86 1.75
N LEU A 207 15.85 -3.42 2.13
CA LEU A 207 15.17 -2.32 1.46
C LEU A 207 15.42 -1.01 2.21
N THR A 208 15.78 0.05 1.50
CA THR A 208 15.94 1.40 2.05
C THR A 208 14.82 2.31 1.54
N VAL A 209 14.11 2.97 2.45
CA VAL A 209 13.05 3.95 2.12
C VAL A 209 13.33 5.27 2.82
N ILE A 210 13.45 6.34 2.05
CA ILE A 210 13.74 7.69 2.53
C ILE A 210 12.62 8.59 2.07
N ASP A 211 11.91 9.18 3.03
CA ASP A 211 10.84 10.11 2.69
C ASP A 211 10.55 11.02 3.87
N THR A 212 10.84 12.30 3.69
CA THR A 212 10.81 13.28 4.80
C THR A 212 9.66 14.27 4.73
N SER A 213 8.78 14.11 3.75
CA SER A 213 7.67 15.02 3.51
C SER A 213 6.36 14.28 3.33
N GLY A 214 5.24 14.97 3.48
CA GLY A 214 3.91 14.39 3.30
C GLY A 214 3.53 13.24 4.23
N ASP A 215 2.38 12.64 3.91
CA ASP A 215 1.76 11.54 4.65
C ASP A 215 1.99 10.24 3.88
N ASN A 216 3.02 9.50 4.28
CA ASN A 216 3.49 8.33 3.51
C ASN A 216 3.05 6.99 4.09
N VAL A 217 2.90 6.01 3.20
CA VAL A 217 2.37 4.68 3.49
C VAL A 217 3.41 3.60 3.20
N LEU A 218 3.74 2.79 4.22
CA LEU A 218 4.49 1.55 4.01
C LEU A 218 3.51 0.38 3.88
N ASP A 219 3.40 -0.21 2.70
CA ASP A 219 2.45 -1.27 2.42
C ASP A 219 3.19 -2.61 2.25
N PHE A 220 2.96 -3.56 3.15
CA PHE A 220 3.57 -4.90 3.13
C PHE A 220 2.67 -5.96 2.51
N SER A 221 1.61 -5.59 1.79
CA SER A 221 0.68 -6.53 1.14
C SER A 221 1.34 -7.48 0.15
N LEU A 222 2.50 -7.09 -0.41
CA LEU A 222 3.31 -7.93 -1.31
C LEU A 222 4.35 -8.80 -0.58
N ALA A 223 4.46 -8.71 0.74
CA ALA A 223 5.44 -9.48 1.52
C ALA A 223 5.07 -10.97 1.56
N GLU A 224 5.91 -11.80 0.94
CA GLU A 224 5.78 -13.26 0.95
C GLU A 224 7.15 -13.92 1.15
N PHE A 225 7.25 -14.79 2.15
CA PHE A 225 8.51 -15.48 2.48
C PHE A 225 8.44 -17.02 2.26
N GLY A 226 7.41 -17.51 1.57
CA GLY A 226 7.24 -18.93 1.22
C GLY A 226 6.95 -19.88 2.39
N ASN A 227 6.66 -19.36 3.58
CA ASN A 227 6.41 -20.13 4.79
C ASN A 227 5.23 -19.60 5.64
N SER A 228 4.36 -18.79 5.02
CA SER A 228 3.19 -18.17 5.68
C SER A 228 3.52 -17.38 6.95
N SER A 229 4.75 -16.87 7.07
CA SER A 229 5.13 -15.94 8.14
C SER A 229 4.75 -14.53 7.73
N GLY A 230 4.13 -13.78 8.63
CA GLY A 230 3.99 -12.34 8.47
C GLY A 230 5.26 -11.59 8.84
N ILE A 231 5.10 -10.27 9.01
CA ILE A 231 6.13 -9.31 9.32
C ILE A 231 6.04 -8.81 10.77
N SER A 232 7.13 -8.23 11.26
CA SER A 232 7.17 -7.45 12.49
C SER A 232 7.71 -6.07 12.19
N PHE A 233 6.91 -5.03 12.40
CA PHE A 233 7.32 -3.65 12.13
C PHE A 233 6.84 -2.70 13.22
N ASP A 234 7.73 -1.82 13.66
CA ASP A 234 7.46 -0.87 14.74
C ASP A 234 7.62 0.56 14.23
N LEU A 235 6.48 1.20 13.94
CA LEU A 235 6.45 2.55 13.38
C LEU A 235 7.03 3.58 14.35
N THR A 236 7.02 3.30 15.66
CA THR A 236 7.57 4.21 16.69
C THR A 236 9.10 4.33 16.62
N LYS A 237 9.77 3.41 15.92
CA LYS A 237 11.23 3.42 15.76
C LYS A 237 11.70 4.24 14.57
N ILE A 238 10.82 4.66 13.66
CA ILE A 238 11.22 5.51 12.54
C ILE A 238 11.32 6.94 13.01
N ARG A 239 12.50 7.55 12.82
CA ARG A 239 12.71 8.96 13.13
C ARG A 239 12.21 9.84 12.00
N SER A 240 11.32 10.76 12.36
CA SER A 240 10.96 11.93 11.55
C SER A 240 12.09 12.98 11.61
N SER A 241 12.20 13.82 10.58
CA SER A 241 13.31 14.75 10.32
C SER A 241 13.83 15.53 11.54
N GLY A 242 15.15 15.81 11.57
CA GLY A 242 15.79 16.66 12.60
C GLY A 242 17.07 16.12 13.26
N ALA A 243 17.50 14.89 12.96
CA ALA A 243 18.77 14.34 13.46
C ALA A 243 19.96 14.75 12.55
N PRO A 244 21.13 15.17 13.07
CA PRO A 244 22.27 15.70 12.28
C PRO A 244 23.01 14.72 11.35
N SER A 245 22.45 13.56 11.04
CA SER A 245 22.98 12.60 10.06
C SER A 245 21.90 11.52 9.82
N PRO A 246 21.53 11.18 8.58
CA PRO A 246 20.48 10.19 8.31
C PRO A 246 21.04 8.80 8.63
N THR A 247 21.05 8.46 9.91
CA THR A 247 21.17 7.08 10.33
C THR A 247 19.81 6.47 10.03
N LEU A 248 19.75 5.51 9.10
CA LEU A 248 18.52 4.79 8.78
C LEU A 248 18.07 3.97 9.98
N ASP A 249 16.77 3.93 10.25
CA ASP A 249 16.18 3.08 11.28
C ASP A 249 15.88 1.70 10.67
N ALA A 250 16.88 0.82 10.76
CA ALA A 250 16.80 -0.54 10.25
C ALA A 250 16.03 -1.46 11.21
N GLN A 251 15.01 -2.12 10.68
CA GLN A 251 14.20 -3.11 11.38
C GLN A 251 14.25 -4.43 10.62
N THR A 252 14.59 -5.52 11.31
CA THR A 252 14.39 -6.87 10.76
C THR A 252 12.90 -7.16 10.78
N VAL A 253 12.28 -7.16 9.61
CA VAL A 253 10.84 -7.38 9.44
C VAL A 253 10.47 -8.85 9.46
N SER A 254 11.37 -9.73 9.02
CA SER A 254 11.15 -11.17 9.07
C SER A 254 12.49 -11.91 9.11
N THR A 255 12.50 -13.06 9.76
CA THR A 255 13.61 -14.03 9.70
C THR A 255 13.23 -15.31 8.96
N ALA A 256 12.11 -15.27 8.22
CA ALA A 256 11.60 -16.40 7.45
C ALA A 256 12.63 -16.89 6.43
N GLY A 257 12.67 -18.21 6.22
CA GLY A 257 13.67 -18.84 5.36
C GLY A 257 15.11 -18.84 5.91
N GLY A 258 15.33 -18.41 7.16
CA GLY A 258 16.66 -18.40 7.79
C GLY A 258 17.55 -17.23 7.37
N VAL A 259 16.98 -16.22 6.70
CA VAL A 259 17.65 -14.96 6.32
C VAL A 259 16.92 -13.79 6.97
N SER A 260 17.64 -12.68 7.22
CA SER A 260 17.02 -11.46 7.74
C SER A 260 16.55 -10.60 6.59
N HIS A 261 15.25 -10.33 6.57
CA HIS A 261 14.61 -9.34 5.71
C HIS A 261 14.56 -8.04 6.49
N VAL A 262 15.09 -6.95 5.92
CA VAL A 262 15.30 -5.70 6.63
C VAL A 262 14.67 -4.56 5.85
N VAL A 263 13.93 -3.72 6.55
CA VAL A 263 13.51 -2.40 6.05
C VAL A 263 14.23 -1.34 6.86
N ALA A 264 14.97 -0.49 6.17
CA ALA A 264 15.70 0.64 6.71
C ALA A 264 15.00 1.93 6.27
N ALA A 265 14.27 2.55 7.19
CA ALA A 265 13.44 3.70 6.87
C ALA A 265 13.98 4.99 7.52
N TYR A 266 13.73 6.13 6.88
CA TYR A 266 13.99 7.45 7.45
C TYR A 266 12.95 8.46 6.98
N GLY A 267 12.33 9.16 7.95
CA GLY A 267 11.45 10.30 7.71
C GLY A 267 10.01 10.12 8.21
N THR A 268 9.01 10.58 7.47
CA THR A 268 7.60 10.67 7.89
C THR A 268 6.78 9.55 7.29
N PHE A 269 6.29 8.64 8.12
CA PHE A 269 5.38 7.57 7.69
C PHE A 269 4.16 7.58 8.59
N SER A 270 3.01 7.92 8.00
CA SER A 270 1.74 8.05 8.70
C SER A 270 0.92 6.77 8.63
N ALA A 271 1.25 5.82 7.75
CA ALA A 271 0.53 4.56 7.67
C ALA A 271 1.43 3.35 7.44
N VAL A 272 0.97 2.20 7.96
CA VAL A 272 1.51 0.88 7.61
C VAL A 272 0.37 -0.10 7.38
N THR A 273 0.44 -0.83 6.27
CA THR A 273 -0.43 -1.96 5.95
C THR A 273 0.37 -3.25 6.07
N GLY A 274 -0.17 -4.25 6.74
CA GLY A 274 0.43 -5.57 6.87
C GLY A 274 0.34 -6.41 5.59
N SER A 275 0.77 -7.66 5.71
CA SER A 275 0.78 -8.69 4.69
C SER A 275 -0.52 -9.50 4.70
N ALA A 276 -0.59 -10.54 3.86
CA ALA A 276 -1.69 -11.52 3.92
C ALA A 276 -1.48 -12.61 4.99
N TYR A 277 -0.54 -12.41 5.92
CA TYR A 277 -0.16 -13.36 6.95
C TYR A 277 -0.10 -12.70 8.32
N SER A 278 -0.13 -13.51 9.38
CA SER A 278 -0.07 -13.04 10.77
C SER A 278 1.12 -12.13 11.07
N ASP A 279 0.83 -10.86 11.26
CA ASP A 279 1.76 -9.78 11.47
C ASP A 279 1.86 -9.33 12.93
N SER A 280 2.88 -8.53 13.20
CA SER A 280 3.15 -7.90 14.49
C SER A 280 3.49 -6.42 14.29
N LEU A 281 2.48 -5.55 14.30
CA LEU A 281 2.62 -4.13 13.94
C LEU A 281 2.46 -3.22 15.16
N THR A 282 3.33 -2.20 15.30
CA THR A 282 3.22 -1.19 16.36
C THR A 282 2.90 0.18 15.79
N ALA A 283 1.80 0.78 16.25
CA ALA A 283 1.34 2.10 15.85
C ALA A 283 2.11 3.23 16.54
N ALA A 284 2.37 4.30 15.79
CA ALA A 284 2.88 5.58 16.29
C ALA A 284 1.73 6.56 16.55
N SER A 285 2.05 7.76 17.06
CA SER A 285 1.03 8.81 17.21
C SER A 285 0.62 9.34 15.85
N GLY A 286 -0.68 9.54 15.65
CA GLY A 286 -1.25 10.04 14.40
C GLY A 286 -1.22 9.03 13.25
N SER A 287 -0.78 7.79 13.48
CA SER A 287 -0.64 6.81 12.41
C SER A 287 -1.88 5.97 12.18
N VAL A 288 -2.03 5.47 10.96
CA VAL A 288 -2.95 4.40 10.59
C VAL A 288 -2.17 3.09 10.52
N VAL A 289 -2.68 2.04 11.16
CA VAL A 289 -2.12 0.68 11.05
C VAL A 289 -3.23 -0.25 10.61
N ASP A 290 -3.03 -0.97 9.52
CA ASP A 290 -3.91 -2.04 9.08
C ASP A 290 -3.14 -3.37 9.12
N GLY A 291 -3.71 -4.39 9.75
CA GLY A 291 -3.11 -5.73 9.82
C GLY A 291 -3.10 -6.44 8.47
N GLY A 292 -4.09 -6.16 7.61
CA GLY A 292 -4.21 -6.84 6.33
C GLY A 292 -4.97 -8.16 6.47
N GLY A 293 -4.34 -9.28 6.10
CA GLY A 293 -4.96 -10.60 6.25
C GLY A 293 -4.17 -11.49 7.20
N GLY A 294 -4.82 -12.51 7.75
CA GLY A 294 -4.19 -13.38 8.72
C GLY A 294 -4.35 -12.87 10.15
N LYS A 295 -3.87 -13.65 11.12
CA LYS A 295 -4.16 -13.37 12.54
C LYS A 295 -3.14 -12.42 13.13
N ASP A 296 -3.47 -11.15 13.24
CA ASP A 296 -2.52 -10.09 13.52
C ASP A 296 -2.41 -9.74 15.00
N ARG A 297 -1.24 -9.23 15.35
CA ARG A 297 -0.94 -8.68 16.66
C ARG A 297 -0.56 -7.22 16.52
N LEU A 298 -1.48 -6.35 16.90
CA LEU A 298 -1.33 -4.92 16.78
C LEU A 298 -1.01 -4.32 18.14
N TYR A 299 -0.13 -3.32 18.20
CA TYR A 299 0.32 -2.73 19.45
C TYR A 299 0.17 -1.21 19.41
N VAL A 300 -0.41 -0.67 20.48
CA VAL A 300 -0.45 0.78 20.74
C VAL A 300 0.22 1.04 22.08
N GLY A 301 1.41 1.66 22.00
CA GLY A 301 2.27 1.97 23.14
C GLY A 301 1.75 3.08 24.04
N THR A 302 2.45 3.30 25.15
CA THR A 302 2.10 4.34 26.12
C THR A 302 2.30 5.72 25.52
N GLY A 303 1.36 6.64 25.73
CA GLY A 303 1.47 8.01 25.24
C GLY A 303 1.14 8.20 23.76
N THR A 304 0.74 7.14 23.04
CA THR A 304 0.32 7.24 21.64
C THR A 304 -1.00 7.99 21.51
N THR A 305 -1.06 9.01 20.66
CA THR A 305 -2.27 9.83 20.47
C THR A 305 -2.77 9.73 19.03
N ASN A 306 -4.09 9.73 18.82
CA ASN A 306 -4.75 9.76 17.51
C ASN A 306 -4.32 8.62 16.56
N ALA A 307 -4.06 7.42 17.09
CA ALA A 307 -3.78 6.26 16.26
C ALA A 307 -5.09 5.61 15.80
N THR A 308 -5.16 5.25 14.52
CA THR A 308 -6.23 4.42 13.96
C THR A 308 -5.64 3.05 13.66
N VAL A 309 -6.29 2.00 14.14
CA VAL A 309 -5.79 0.62 14.00
C VAL A 309 -6.91 -0.26 13.49
N SER A 310 -6.68 -1.04 12.45
CA SER A 310 -7.60 -2.06 11.94
C SER A 310 -6.94 -3.43 12.03
N GLY A 311 -7.69 -4.43 12.51
CA GLY A 311 -7.30 -5.84 12.45
C GLY A 311 -7.12 -6.29 11.01
N GLY A 312 -8.07 -5.90 10.15
CA GLY A 312 -8.21 -6.50 8.83
C GLY A 312 -9.04 -7.78 8.94
N ALA A 313 -8.67 -8.77 8.13
CA ALA A 313 -9.34 -10.05 8.05
C ALA A 313 -8.73 -11.12 8.95
N ASP A 314 -9.58 -12.05 9.41
CA ASP A 314 -9.31 -13.11 10.37
C ASP A 314 -9.37 -12.65 11.86
N ASP A 315 -8.79 -13.46 12.76
CA ASP A 315 -8.90 -13.25 14.20
C ASP A 315 -7.74 -12.39 14.71
N ASP A 316 -7.98 -11.10 14.92
CA ASP A 316 -6.92 -10.15 15.30
C ASP A 316 -6.87 -9.81 16.78
N ILE A 317 -5.72 -9.36 17.24
CA ILE A 317 -5.52 -8.94 18.62
C ILE A 317 -4.82 -7.59 18.69
N LEU A 318 -5.52 -6.58 19.21
CA LEU A 318 -4.94 -5.28 19.55
C LEU A 318 -4.52 -5.25 21.03
N TYR A 319 -3.22 -5.08 21.27
CA TYR A 319 -2.63 -4.82 22.58
C TYR A 319 -2.48 -3.32 22.84
N THR A 320 -3.13 -2.84 23.91
CA THR A 320 -3.00 -1.46 24.37
C THR A 320 -2.39 -1.40 25.77
N THR A 321 -1.72 -0.28 26.05
CA THR A 321 -1.24 0.06 27.40
C THR A 321 -2.03 1.27 27.93
N VAL A 322 -2.51 1.23 29.18
CA VAL A 322 -3.49 2.23 29.67
C VAL A 322 -2.98 3.66 29.89
N THR A 323 -1.68 3.94 29.80
CA THR A 323 -1.16 5.27 30.18
C THR A 323 -0.96 6.16 28.96
N GLY A 324 -1.74 7.25 28.90
CA GLY A 324 -1.51 8.35 27.96
C GLY A 324 -2.03 8.14 26.54
N ILE A 325 -2.81 7.09 26.27
CA ILE A 325 -3.47 6.92 24.97
C ILE A 325 -4.70 7.81 24.89
N THR A 326 -4.86 8.55 23.79
CA THR A 326 -6.07 9.35 23.51
C THR A 326 -6.51 9.19 22.06
N ASN A 327 -7.81 9.04 21.81
CA ASN A 327 -8.43 8.86 20.49
C ASN A 327 -7.86 7.65 19.73
N LEU A 328 -8.20 6.45 20.21
CA LEU A 328 -7.90 5.18 19.53
C LEU A 328 -9.16 4.69 18.83
N THR A 329 -9.07 4.50 17.53
CA THR A 329 -10.09 3.82 16.73
C THR A 329 -9.62 2.39 16.45
N PHE A 330 -10.45 1.40 16.79
CA PHE A 330 -10.20 0.00 16.43
C PHE A 330 -11.38 -0.56 15.63
N SER A 331 -11.07 -1.16 14.48
CA SER A 331 -12.00 -1.91 13.62
C SER A 331 -11.44 -3.30 13.34
N GLY A 332 -12.32 -4.23 12.96
CA GLY A 332 -11.98 -5.55 12.43
C GLY A 332 -13.11 -6.01 11.52
N ASP A 333 -12.83 -6.96 10.62
CA ASP A 333 -13.80 -7.45 9.66
C ASP A 333 -14.26 -8.92 9.92
N ASP A 334 -14.13 -9.82 8.96
CA ASP A 334 -14.44 -11.24 9.08
C ASP A 334 -13.54 -11.93 10.10
N GLY A 335 -14.05 -12.18 11.31
CA GLY A 335 -13.31 -12.91 12.32
C GLY A 335 -13.76 -12.63 13.73
N PHE A 336 -12.97 -13.09 14.71
CA PHE A 336 -13.12 -12.76 16.12
C PHE A 336 -11.99 -11.83 16.59
N ASP A 337 -12.21 -10.53 16.48
CA ASP A 337 -11.25 -9.52 16.93
C ASP A 337 -11.27 -9.34 18.44
N ILE A 338 -10.08 -9.17 19.03
CA ILE A 338 -9.90 -9.00 20.47
C ILE A 338 -9.11 -7.72 20.76
N LEU A 339 -9.75 -6.78 21.46
CA LEU A 339 -9.03 -5.69 22.12
C LEU A 339 -8.57 -6.14 23.52
N ARG A 340 -7.25 -6.17 23.75
CA ARG A 340 -6.60 -6.49 25.03
C ARG A 340 -5.92 -5.27 25.62
N ASN A 341 -6.34 -4.88 26.82
CA ASN A 341 -5.72 -3.79 27.55
C ASN A 341 -4.88 -4.34 28.72
N THR A 342 -3.57 -4.15 28.68
CA THR A 342 -2.65 -4.67 29.70
C THR A 342 -2.00 -3.53 30.49
N ARG A 343 -2.20 -3.49 31.81
CA ARG A 343 -1.26 -2.79 32.71
C ARG A 343 -0.02 -3.67 32.89
N LEU A 344 1.13 -3.02 32.98
CA LEU A 344 2.45 -3.63 33.21
C LEU A 344 2.38 -4.79 34.25
N ALA A 345 2.84 -5.96 33.82
CA ALA A 345 3.17 -7.16 34.59
C ALA A 345 2.05 -7.85 35.42
N ILE A 346 1.43 -8.87 34.83
CA ILE A 346 1.08 -10.09 35.60
C ILE A 346 1.62 -11.29 34.83
N PRO A 347 2.47 -12.15 35.45
CA PRO A 347 2.81 -13.44 34.88
C PRO A 347 1.57 -14.34 35.03
N GLU A 348 1.05 -14.80 33.89
CA GLU A 348 -0.10 -15.69 33.67
C GLU A 348 -1.44 -15.04 33.26
N PRO A 349 -2.10 -15.58 32.20
CA PRO A 349 -3.37 -15.06 31.69
C PRO A 349 -4.54 -15.53 32.55
N VAL A 350 -5.22 -14.59 33.22
CA VAL A 350 -6.54 -14.85 33.81
C VAL A 350 -7.60 -14.70 32.71
N PHE A 351 -8.13 -15.83 32.22
CA PHE A 351 -9.28 -15.86 31.33
C PHE A 351 -10.57 -15.60 32.13
N CYS A 352 -11.21 -14.45 31.93
CA CYS A 352 -12.63 -14.31 32.21
C CYS A 352 -13.39 -14.56 30.91
N ARG A 353 -14.02 -15.74 30.79
CA ARG A 353 -14.97 -16.05 29.71
C ARG A 353 -16.17 -15.10 29.82
N MET A 354 -16.42 -14.31 28.78
CA MET A 354 -17.77 -13.83 28.47
C MET A 354 -18.27 -14.56 27.23
N SER A 355 -19.35 -15.31 27.40
CA SER A 355 -20.05 -16.00 26.32
C SER A 355 -21.23 -15.11 25.94
N ALA A 356 -21.22 -14.53 24.72
CA ALA A 356 -22.38 -13.86 24.15
C ALA A 356 -23.15 -14.85 23.23
N PRO A 357 -24.49 -14.75 23.15
CA PRO A 357 -25.29 -15.67 22.37
C PRO A 357 -25.02 -15.52 20.87
N LEU A 358 -25.05 -16.66 20.18
CA LEU A 358 -24.86 -16.79 18.74
C LEU A 358 -25.92 -15.97 17.98
N SER A 359 -25.50 -14.90 17.28
CA SER A 359 -26.26 -14.30 16.19
C SER A 359 -25.68 -14.80 14.84
N PRO A 360 -26.49 -15.01 13.79
CA PRO A 360 -26.06 -15.65 12.55
C PRO A 360 -25.34 -14.72 11.56
N VAL A 361 -25.00 -13.49 11.94
CA VAL A 361 -24.38 -12.50 11.03
C VAL A 361 -22.97 -12.17 11.55
N ASN A 362 -21.98 -12.49 10.72
CA ASN A 362 -20.53 -12.58 11.01
C ASN A 362 -19.84 -11.23 11.30
N ARG A 363 -20.08 -10.58 12.44
CA ARG A 363 -19.19 -9.50 12.92
C ARG A 363 -19.06 -9.57 14.43
N LYS A 364 -17.89 -9.94 14.95
CA LYS A 364 -17.69 -10.21 16.39
C LYS A 364 -16.39 -9.62 16.91
N VAL A 365 -16.38 -8.30 17.12
CA VAL A 365 -15.40 -7.68 18.03
C VAL A 365 -15.75 -8.07 19.48
N VAL A 366 -14.90 -8.86 20.14
CA VAL A 366 -15.02 -9.24 21.55
C VAL A 366 -14.10 -8.36 22.39
N MET A 367 -14.67 -7.34 23.02
CA MET A 367 -13.93 -6.49 23.96
C MET A 367 -13.70 -7.24 25.29
N LEU A 368 -12.48 -7.74 25.52
CA LEU A 368 -12.06 -8.18 26.85
C LEU A 368 -11.48 -6.99 27.61
N LEU A 369 -12.36 -6.20 28.25
CA LEU A 369 -11.92 -5.37 29.36
C LEU A 369 -11.47 -6.29 30.50
N ALA A 370 -10.18 -6.23 30.83
CA ALA A 370 -9.74 -6.56 32.18
C ALA A 370 -10.24 -5.45 33.13
N GLU A 371 -11.54 -5.42 33.42
CA GLU A 371 -12.03 -4.74 34.61
C GLU A 371 -11.49 -5.50 35.82
N PHE A 372 -10.46 -4.95 36.47
CA PHE A 372 -10.16 -5.34 37.84
C PHE A 372 -10.64 -4.27 38.81
N CYS A 373 -11.52 -4.75 39.68
CA CYS A 373 -12.01 -4.19 40.92
C CYS A 373 -10.87 -3.57 41.75
N SER A 374 -10.53 -2.30 41.54
CA SER A 374 -9.87 -1.49 42.58
C SER A 374 -10.15 0.00 42.38
N THR A 375 -10.63 0.62 43.44
CA THR A 375 -11.28 1.93 43.50
C THR A 375 -10.30 3.09 43.70
N SER A 376 -9.24 3.21 42.89
CA SER A 376 -8.43 4.43 42.93
C SER A 376 -7.53 4.64 41.70
N SER A 377 -7.82 5.65 40.88
CA SER A 377 -6.91 6.78 40.59
C SER A 377 -7.21 7.47 39.26
N SER A 378 -7.41 8.79 39.38
CA SER A 378 -7.25 9.96 38.50
C SER A 378 -6.72 9.89 37.05
N THR A 379 -6.84 8.81 36.29
CA THR A 379 -6.55 8.85 34.84
C THR A 379 -7.77 9.35 34.05
N PRO A 380 -7.60 10.27 33.07
CA PRO A 380 -8.71 10.69 32.21
C PRO A 380 -9.28 9.48 31.46
N PRO A 381 -10.59 9.48 31.14
CA PRO A 381 -11.21 8.37 30.44
C PRO A 381 -10.59 8.21 29.05
N LEU A 382 -10.19 6.99 28.73
CA LEU A 382 -9.80 6.59 27.37
C LEU A 382 -11.06 6.60 26.50
N ASN A 383 -11.12 7.49 25.51
CA ASN A 383 -12.14 7.42 24.46
C ASN A 383 -11.71 6.35 23.45
N VAL A 384 -12.19 5.12 23.63
CA VAL A 384 -12.12 4.06 22.62
C VAL A 384 -13.40 4.13 21.79
N SER A 385 -13.27 4.35 20.48
CA SER A 385 -14.38 4.16 19.56
C SER A 385 -14.18 2.83 18.86
N VAL A 386 -15.07 1.88 19.13
CA VAL A 386 -15.16 0.63 18.36
C VAL A 386 -16.18 0.87 17.25
N VAL A 387 -15.74 0.80 16.00
CA VAL A 387 -16.61 0.93 14.83
C VAL A 387 -16.82 -0.47 14.27
N THR A 388 -18.08 -0.87 14.10
CA THR A 388 -18.53 -2.20 13.65
C THR A 388 -19.01 -2.20 12.21
#